data_AF-A0A8S1RSF8-F1
#
_entry.id   AF-A0A8S1RSF8-F1
#
_cell.length_a   1.000
_cell.length_b   1.000
_cell.length_c   1.000
_cell.angle_alpha   90.00
_cell.angle_beta   90.00
_cell.angle_gamma   90.00
#
_symmetry.space_group_name_H-M   'P 1'
#
loop_
_entity.id
_entity.type
_entity.pdbx_description
1 polymer ?
#
loop_
_entity_poly.entity_id
_entity_poly.type
_entity_poly.pdbx_seq_one_letter_code
_entity_poly.pdbx_strand_id
1 'polypeptide(L)'
;MRNTNNFLSGSSDKLIIICDRIVIVGQKKWTVRQKIKVDQYGFRLCFINNNQFTFQPYCYEQMQIYQIDSNTKQYRKTKSIAVKCGSNDDSFFFPQQYLKSKCLLVNKNGNNVNLMRMKENNDFIIEQSIEFGHSDIYRQLSQDGEYLIT
;
A
#
# COMPACT_ATOMS: atom_id res chain seq x y z
N MET A 1 12.07 13.18 1.50
CA MET A 1 12.12 11.71 1.44
C MET A 1 12.56 11.17 2.80
N ARG A 2 11.73 10.39 3.49
CA ARG A 2 12.16 9.73 4.74
C ARG A 2 13.16 8.64 4.35
N ASN A 3 14.34 8.63 4.99
CA ASN A 3 15.28 7.50 4.92
C ASN A 3 14.61 6.29 5.58
N THR A 4 13.81 5.54 4.84
CA THR A 4 13.33 4.24 5.32
C THR A 4 14.43 3.22 5.03
N ASN A 5 14.80 2.46 6.06
CA ASN A 5 15.70 1.31 5.89
C ASN A 5 14.95 0.09 5.36
N ASN A 6 13.69 0.23 4.95
CA ASN A 6 12.85 -0.87 4.49
C ASN A 6 12.28 -0.53 3.12
N PHE A 7 12.09 -1.58 2.31
CA PHE A 7 11.52 -1.52 0.96
C PHE A 7 10.51 -2.66 0.79
N LEU A 8 9.41 -2.37 0.10
CA LEU A 8 8.39 -3.35 -0.29
C LEU A 8 8.37 -3.48 -1.80
N SER A 9 8.26 -4.71 -2.28
CA SER A 9 7.99 -5.00 -3.69
C SER A 9 6.82 -5.96 -3.79
N GLY A 10 5.95 -5.71 -4.77
CA GLY A 10 4.88 -6.60 -5.20
C GLY A 10 5.07 -6.92 -6.67
N SER A 11 4.77 -8.15 -7.06
CA SER A 11 5.02 -8.64 -8.42
C SER A 11 3.89 -9.55 -8.88
N SER A 12 3.80 -9.75 -10.20
CA SER A 12 2.86 -10.67 -10.85
C SER A 12 3.08 -12.14 -10.48
N ASP A 13 4.24 -12.47 -9.88
CA ASP A 13 4.55 -13.79 -9.34
C ASP A 13 3.82 -14.13 -8.02
N LYS A 14 2.94 -13.23 -7.56
CA LYS A 14 2.17 -13.35 -6.32
C LYS A 14 3.05 -13.41 -5.07
N LEU A 15 4.20 -12.72 -5.10
CA LEU A 15 5.04 -12.49 -3.95
C LEU A 15 5.04 -11.02 -3.56
N ILE A 16 4.95 -10.79 -2.24
CA ILE A 16 5.38 -9.55 -1.62
C ILE A 16 6.76 -9.81 -1.03
N ILE A 17 7.73 -8.99 -1.40
CA ILE A 17 9.09 -9.03 -0.88
C ILE A 17 9.30 -7.85 0.04
N ILE A 18 9.74 -8.14 1.27
CA ILE A 18 10.17 -7.14 2.24
C ILE A 18 11.68 -7.18 2.31
N CYS A 19 12.32 -6.06 2.02
CA CYS A 19 13.77 -5.90 2.11
C CYS A 19 14.13 -4.89 3.19
N ASP A 20 15.20 -5.20 3.91
CA ASP A 20 15.84 -4.26 4.83
C ASP A 20 17.19 -3.81 4.23
N ARG A 21 17.58 -2.57 4.54
CA ARG A 21 18.86 -1.98 4.16
C ARG A 21 19.84 -2.19 5.31
N ILE A 22 20.86 -2.99 5.08
CA ILE A 22 21.91 -3.27 6.06
C ILE A 22 23.25 -2.67 5.61
N VAL A 23 24.16 -2.48 6.56
CA VAL A 23 25.54 -2.02 6.28
C VAL A 23 26.48 -3.19 6.53
N ILE A 24 27.18 -3.63 5.49
CA ILE A 24 28.22 -4.67 5.57
C ILE A 24 29.54 -4.02 5.13
N VAL A 25 30.51 -3.94 6.04
CA VAL A 25 31.85 -3.40 5.77
C VAL A 25 31.78 -2.01 5.09
N GLY A 26 30.99 -1.10 5.66
CA GLY A 26 30.80 0.26 5.14
C GLY A 26 29.92 0.38 3.89
N GLN A 27 29.51 -0.71 3.25
CA GLN A 27 28.62 -0.69 2.08
C GLN A 27 27.16 -0.91 2.47
N LYS A 28 26.26 -0.08 1.94
CA LYS A 28 24.80 -0.24 2.11
C LYS A 28 24.27 -1.27 1.10
N LYS A 29 23.71 -2.38 1.57
CA LYS A 29 23.11 -3.43 0.74
C LYS A 29 21.66 -3.69 1.16
N TRP A 30 20.82 -4.03 0.18
CA TRP A 30 19.46 -4.50 0.43
C TRP A 30 19.49 -6.02 0.61
N THR A 31 18.84 -6.51 1.65
CA THR A 31 18.67 -7.94 1.91
C THR A 31 17.20 -8.29 2.06
N VAL A 32 16.78 -9.38 1.44
CA VAL A 32 15.42 -9.90 1.59
C VAL A 32 15.24 -10.38 3.02
N ARG A 33 14.36 -9.71 3.76
CA ARG A 33 13.96 -10.09 5.11
C ARG A 33 12.87 -11.16 5.09
N GLN A 34 11.90 -11.00 4.20
CA GLN A 34 10.72 -11.86 4.15
C GLN A 34 10.15 -11.91 2.74
N LYS A 35 9.62 -13.08 2.37
CA LYS A 35 8.76 -13.28 1.20
C LYS A 35 7.39 -13.73 1.69
N ILE A 36 6.34 -13.08 1.22
CA ILE A 36 4.95 -13.43 1.54
C ILE A 36 4.27 -13.85 0.25
N LYS A 37 3.76 -15.09 0.22
CA LYS A 37 2.92 -15.54 -0.88
C LYS A 37 1.51 -15.00 -0.70
N VAL A 38 0.94 -14.46 -1.76
CA VAL A 38 -0.44 -13.97 -1.80
C VAL A 38 -1.27 -14.77 -2.80
N ASP A 39 -2.59 -14.79 -2.61
CA ASP A 39 -3.48 -15.54 -3.51
C ASP A 39 -3.65 -14.82 -4.86
N GLN A 40 -3.62 -13.49 -4.83
CA GLN A 40 -3.77 -12.59 -5.95
C GLN A 40 -2.62 -11.58 -5.97
N TYR A 41 -2.01 -11.40 -7.13
CA TYR A 41 -0.92 -10.43 -7.29
C TYR A 41 -1.45 -9.00 -7.17
N GLY A 42 -0.54 -8.04 -7.03
CA GLY A 42 -0.85 -6.62 -7.00
C GLY A 42 0.43 -5.80 -6.90
N PHE A 43 0.33 -4.52 -7.25
CA PHE A 43 1.49 -3.64 -7.36
C PHE A 43 1.45 -2.49 -6.34
N ARG A 44 0.34 -2.34 -5.62
CA ARG A 44 0.12 -1.24 -4.70
C ARG A 44 0.39 -1.68 -3.27
N LEU A 45 1.47 -1.15 -2.74
CA LEU A 45 1.95 -1.36 -1.39
C LEU A 45 2.22 0.00 -0.76
N CYS A 46 1.87 0.17 0.50
CA CYS A 46 2.14 1.42 1.22
C CYS A 46 2.44 1.15 2.68
N PHE A 47 3.59 1.63 3.18
CA PHE A 47 3.82 1.66 4.62
C PHE A 47 2.90 2.69 5.28
N ILE A 48 2.14 2.24 6.28
CA ILE A 48 1.36 3.12 7.14
C ILE A 48 2.24 3.64 8.28
N ASN A 49 3.06 2.74 8.83
CA ASN A 49 4.05 3.03 9.86
C ASN A 49 5.16 1.95 9.82
N ASN A 50 6.03 1.91 10.82
CA ASN A 50 7.17 0.98 10.88
C ASN A 50 6.76 -0.50 11.03
N ASN A 51 5.54 -0.75 11.46
CA ASN A 51 5.03 -2.06 11.87
C ASN A 51 3.88 -2.55 10.98
N GLN A 52 3.40 -1.72 10.04
CA GLN A 52 2.20 -1.98 9.28
C GLN A 52 2.32 -1.42 7.86
N PHE A 53 1.82 -2.20 6.91
CA PHE A 53 1.65 -1.76 5.53
C PHE A 53 0.32 -2.27 4.96
N THR A 54 -0.16 -1.60 3.93
CA THR A 54 -1.31 -2.02 3.13
C THR A 54 -0.84 -2.63 1.82
N PHE A 55 -1.63 -3.58 1.33
CA PHE A 55 -1.49 -4.19 0.02
C PHE A 55 -2.84 -4.16 -0.68
N GLN A 56 -2.89 -3.61 -1.88
CA GLN A 56 -4.08 -3.67 -2.73
C GLN A 56 -3.82 -4.70 -3.84
N PRO A 57 -4.46 -5.88 -3.77
CA PRO A 57 -4.43 -6.85 -4.86
C PRO A 57 -5.06 -6.25 -6.12
N TYR A 58 -4.59 -6.70 -7.28
CA TYR A 58 -5.01 -6.22 -8.59
C TYR A 58 -6.51 -6.47 -8.80
N CYS A 59 -7.30 -5.42 -9.04
CA CYS A 59 -8.75 -5.50 -9.25
C CYS A 59 -9.51 -6.31 -8.19
N TYR A 60 -9.22 -6.10 -6.91
CA TYR A 60 -9.86 -6.84 -5.82
C TYR A 60 -10.54 -5.92 -4.83
N GLU A 61 -11.79 -6.21 -4.47
CA GLU A 61 -12.61 -5.35 -3.59
C GLU A 61 -12.24 -5.44 -2.11
N GLN A 62 -11.11 -6.09 -1.80
CA GLN A 62 -10.55 -6.13 -0.45
C GLN A 62 -9.08 -5.71 -0.44
N MET A 63 -8.82 -4.54 0.13
CA MET A 63 -7.46 -4.14 0.48
C MET A 63 -7.01 -4.91 1.73
N GLN A 64 -5.76 -5.35 1.76
CA GLN A 64 -5.22 -6.15 2.84
C GLN A 64 -4.31 -5.31 3.73
N ILE A 65 -4.36 -5.56 5.03
CA ILE A 65 -3.45 -4.99 6.03
C ILE A 65 -2.50 -6.07 6.51
N TYR A 66 -1.22 -5.76 6.46
CA TYR A 66 -0.15 -6.57 7.03
C TYR A 66 0.44 -5.87 8.24
N GLN A 67 0.67 -6.63 9.30
CA GLN A 67 1.29 -6.15 10.53
C GLN A 67 2.41 -7.09 10.96
N ILE A 68 3.50 -6.54 11.47
CA ILE A 68 4.60 -7.32 12.03
C ILE A 68 4.14 -8.05 13.30
N ASP A 69 4.36 -9.35 13.35
CA ASP A 69 4.21 -10.14 14.58
C ASP A 69 5.38 -9.85 15.52
N SER A 70 5.08 -9.57 16.79
CA SER A 70 6.07 -9.16 17.79
C SER A 70 7.08 -10.24 18.12
N ASN A 71 6.71 -11.52 17.97
CA ASN A 71 7.50 -12.68 18.38
C ASN A 71 8.39 -13.15 17.22
N THR A 72 7.79 -13.35 16.04
CA THR A 72 8.51 -13.85 14.86
C THR A 72 9.24 -12.75 14.09
N LYS A 73 8.89 -11.47 14.34
CA LYS A 73 9.35 -10.30 13.58
C LYS A 73 9.04 -10.40 12.08
N GLN A 74 8.02 -11.19 11.71
CA GLN A 74 7.53 -11.33 10.34
C GLN A 74 6.18 -10.64 10.17
N TYR A 75 5.95 -10.03 9.03
CA TYR A 75 4.66 -9.48 8.66
C TYR A 75 3.66 -10.59 8.36
N ARG A 76 2.44 -10.45 8.86
CA ARG A 76 1.31 -11.32 8.53
C ARG A 76 0.08 -10.50 8.18
N LYS A 77 -0.78 -11.05 7.32
CA LYS A 77 -2.09 -10.44 7.05
C LYS A 77 -2.90 -10.48 8.35
N THR A 78 -3.46 -9.34 8.73
CA THR A 78 -4.26 -9.21 9.96
C THR A 78 -5.69 -8.81 9.68
N LYS A 79 -5.93 -8.02 8.64
CA LYS A 79 -7.27 -7.51 8.28
C LYS A 79 -7.43 -7.39 6.77
N SER A 80 -8.68 -7.38 6.34
CA SER A 80 -9.12 -6.95 5.01
C SER A 80 -10.08 -5.77 5.19
N ILE A 81 -10.04 -4.80 4.27
CA ILE A 81 -10.94 -3.65 4.22
C ILE A 81 -11.62 -3.65 2.86
N ALA A 82 -12.95 -3.57 2.85
CA ALA A 82 -13.71 -3.45 1.61
C ALA A 82 -13.35 -2.13 0.90
N VAL A 83 -13.12 -2.18 -0.41
CA VAL A 83 -12.81 -1.03 -1.28
C VAL A 83 -13.53 -1.16 -2.60
N LYS A 84 -13.83 -0.04 -3.26
CA LYS A 84 -14.41 -0.07 -4.60
C LYS A 84 -13.34 -0.32 -5.64
N CYS A 85 -13.68 -1.07 -6.69
CA CYS A 85 -12.82 -1.34 -7.85
C CYS A 85 -13.37 -0.68 -9.13
N GLY A 86 -14.64 -0.95 -9.43
CA GLY A 86 -15.40 -0.42 -10.58
C GLY A 86 -14.92 -0.82 -11.97
N SER A 87 -13.81 -1.57 -12.10
CA SER A 87 -13.40 -2.21 -13.35
C SER A 87 -12.50 -3.43 -13.10
N ASN A 88 -12.38 -4.31 -14.09
CA ASN A 88 -11.39 -5.40 -14.11
C ASN A 88 -10.06 -5.00 -14.73
N ASP A 89 -9.97 -3.75 -15.20
CA ASP A 89 -8.76 -3.16 -15.77
C ASP A 89 -8.17 -2.11 -14.82
N ASP A 90 -6.86 -2.15 -14.62
CA ASP A 90 -6.19 -1.38 -13.58
C ASP A 90 -4.74 -1.03 -13.95
N SER A 91 -4.53 0.21 -14.39
CA SER A 91 -3.18 0.72 -14.72
C SER A 91 -2.20 0.71 -13.52
N PHE A 92 -0.96 0.31 -13.78
CA PHE A 92 0.07 0.14 -12.74
C PHE A 92 0.69 1.44 -12.21
N PHE A 93 0.43 2.59 -12.84
CA PHE A 93 1.14 3.86 -12.58
C PHE A 93 0.58 4.70 -11.42
N PHE A 94 -0.10 4.06 -10.46
CA PHE A 94 -0.66 4.74 -9.30
C PHE A 94 -0.08 4.18 -8.00
N PRO A 95 0.94 4.84 -7.41
CA PRO A 95 1.45 4.43 -6.11
C PRO A 95 0.39 4.70 -5.03
N GLN A 96 0.20 3.74 -4.14
CA GLN A 96 -0.62 3.94 -2.96
C GLN A 96 0.12 4.87 -1.98
N GLN A 97 -0.57 5.89 -1.46
CA GLN A 97 0.05 6.94 -0.65
C GLN A 97 -0.65 7.13 0.69
N TYR A 98 0.11 7.12 1.78
CA TYR A 98 -0.38 7.41 3.13
C TYR A 98 0.22 8.71 3.65
N LEU A 99 -0.64 9.69 3.93
CA LEU A 99 -0.29 10.96 4.53
C LEU A 99 -0.54 10.92 6.05
N LYS A 100 0.53 10.62 6.80
CA LYS A 100 0.49 10.44 8.25
C LYS A 100 -0.07 11.65 9.02
N SER A 101 0.23 12.88 8.59
CA SER A 101 -0.24 14.10 9.27
C SER A 101 -1.77 14.26 9.24
N LYS A 102 -2.43 13.62 8.27
CA LYS A 102 -3.89 13.67 8.09
C LYS A 102 -4.58 12.33 8.32
N CYS A 103 -3.82 11.30 8.67
CA CYS A 103 -4.30 9.92 8.72
C CYS A 103 -5.03 9.48 7.43
N LEU A 104 -4.60 10.00 6.27
CA LEU A 104 -5.28 9.81 4.98
C LEU A 104 -4.51 8.83 4.10
N LEU A 105 -5.20 7.81 3.59
CA LEU A 105 -4.71 6.84 2.63
C LEU A 105 -5.44 7.03 1.30
N VAL A 106 -4.67 7.18 0.22
CA VAL A 106 -5.19 7.22 -1.15
C VAL A 106 -4.90 5.88 -1.81
N ASN A 107 -5.94 5.15 -2.17
CA ASN A 107 -5.86 3.81 -2.75
C ASN A 107 -6.60 3.73 -4.10
N LYS A 108 -5.86 3.51 -5.18
CA LYS A 108 -6.47 3.19 -6.49
C LYS A 108 -6.74 1.69 -6.58
N ASN A 109 -7.90 1.35 -7.10
CA ASN A 109 -8.27 -0.01 -7.45
C ASN A 109 -9.20 0.07 -8.67
N GLY A 110 -8.81 -0.57 -9.78
CA GLY A 110 -9.52 -0.43 -11.05
C GLY A 110 -9.63 1.03 -11.51
N ASN A 111 -10.87 1.46 -11.75
CA ASN A 111 -11.22 2.80 -12.18
C ASN A 111 -11.63 3.70 -10.98
N ASN A 112 -11.55 3.18 -9.75
CA ASN A 112 -11.88 3.91 -8.53
C ASN A 112 -10.63 4.40 -7.79
N VAL A 113 -10.74 5.60 -7.22
CA VAL A 113 -9.83 6.13 -6.20
C VAL A 113 -10.57 6.19 -4.88
N ASN A 114 -10.13 5.39 -3.92
CA ASN A 114 -10.67 5.31 -2.57
C ASN A 114 -9.83 6.21 -1.64
N LEU A 115 -10.47 7.22 -1.06
CA LEU A 115 -9.93 8.08 -0.02
C LEU A 115 -10.36 7.54 1.33
N MET A 116 -9.38 7.14 2.14
CA MET A 116 -9.62 6.41 3.37
C MET A 116 -8.97 7.11 4.56
N ARG A 117 -9.70 7.24 5.67
CA ARG A 117 -9.15 7.80 6.91
C ARG A 117 -8.90 6.71 7.94
N MET A 118 -7.72 6.73 8.55
CA MET A 118 -7.39 5.89 9.69
C MET A 118 -7.98 6.48 10.97
N LYS A 119 -8.76 5.69 11.68
CA LYS A 119 -9.34 6.01 13.00
C LYS A 119 -8.32 5.75 14.12
N GLU A 120 -8.64 6.21 15.31
CA GLU A 120 -7.82 6.02 16.52
C GLU A 120 -7.56 4.54 16.86
N ASN A 121 -8.51 3.66 16.52
CA ASN A 121 -8.38 2.22 16.71
C ASN A 121 -7.54 1.52 15.61
N ASN A 122 -6.85 2.29 14.76
CA ASN A 122 -6.08 1.83 13.59
C ASN A 122 -6.89 1.09 12.52
N ASP A 123 -8.21 1.26 12.50
CA ASP A 123 -9.05 0.84 11.36
C ASP A 123 -9.11 1.95 10.32
N PHE A 124 -9.30 1.57 9.06
CA PHE A 124 -9.61 2.52 8.01
C PHE A 124 -11.10 2.53 7.73
N ILE A 125 -11.62 3.72 7.48
CA ILE A 125 -12.93 3.93 6.85
C ILE A 125 -12.74 4.58 5.49
N ILE A 126 -13.61 4.26 4.55
CA ILE A 126 -13.71 5.00 3.30
C ILE A 126 -14.50 6.28 3.59
N GLU A 127 -13.89 7.43 3.32
CA GLU A 127 -14.59 8.71 3.39
C GLU A 127 -15.23 9.05 2.05
N GLN A 128 -14.52 8.75 0.96
CA GLN A 128 -14.96 9.03 -0.40
C GLN A 128 -14.39 7.97 -1.34
N SER A 129 -15.19 7.55 -2.32
CA SER A 129 -14.70 6.86 -3.51
C SER A 129 -15.07 7.69 -4.72
N ILE A 130 -14.11 7.89 -5.61
CA ILE A 130 -14.32 8.63 -6.86
C ILE A 130 -14.08 7.66 -8.01
N GLU A 131 -15.09 7.47 -8.84
CA GLU A 131 -15.02 6.64 -10.04
C GLU A 131 -14.62 7.50 -11.23
N PHE A 132 -13.61 7.05 -11.95
CA PHE A 132 -13.19 7.60 -13.24
C PHE A 132 -13.66 6.61 -14.29
N GLY A 133 -14.27 7.05 -15.40
CA GLY A 133 -14.80 6.13 -16.42
C GLY A 133 -13.75 5.27 -17.14
N HIS A 134 -12.48 5.35 -16.74
CA HIS A 134 -11.34 4.62 -17.31
C HIS A 134 -10.29 4.31 -16.23
N SER A 135 -9.42 3.34 -16.50
CA SER A 135 -8.39 2.85 -15.58
C SER A 135 -7.09 3.68 -15.63
N ASP A 136 -6.87 4.46 -16.69
CA ASP A 136 -5.71 5.33 -16.88
C ASP A 136 -5.80 6.59 -16.03
N ILE A 137 -5.49 6.43 -14.75
CA ILE A 137 -5.58 7.47 -13.75
C ILE A 137 -4.18 7.75 -13.22
N TYR A 138 -3.63 8.92 -13.54
CA TYR A 138 -2.36 9.39 -13.00
C TYR A 138 -2.63 10.37 -11.87
N ARG A 139 -2.05 10.16 -10.68
CA ARG A 139 -2.25 11.11 -9.58
C ARG A 139 -1.05 11.31 -8.70
N GLN A 140 -1.08 12.48 -8.07
CA GLN A 140 -0.22 12.79 -6.96
C GLN A 140 -1.02 13.54 -5.90
N LEU A 141 -0.93 13.08 -4.65
CA LEU A 141 -1.36 13.86 -3.51
C LEU A 141 -0.30 14.94 -3.25
N SER A 142 -0.74 16.19 -3.11
CA SER A 142 0.08 17.29 -2.60
C SER A 142 0.70 16.94 -1.24
N GLN A 143 1.83 17.59 -0.90
CA GLN A 143 2.56 17.26 0.34
C GLN A 143 1.76 17.54 1.61
N ASP A 144 0.87 18.53 1.56
CA ASP A 144 -0.08 18.86 2.62
C ASP A 144 -1.39 18.05 2.52
N GLY A 145 -1.62 17.36 1.40
CA GLY A 145 -2.83 16.60 1.12
C GLY A 145 -4.10 17.45 1.01
N GLU A 146 -3.96 18.74 0.68
CA GLU A 146 -5.12 19.60 0.35
C GLU A 146 -5.62 19.34 -1.07
N TYR A 147 -4.71 18.95 -1.97
CA TYR A 147 -5.02 18.68 -3.37
C TYR A 147 -4.63 17.26 -3.77
N LEU A 148 -5.54 16.61 -4.49
CA LEU A 148 -5.26 15.41 -5.27
C LEU A 148 -5.30 15.82 -6.75
N ILE A 149 -4.14 15.83 -7.41
CA ILE A 149 -4.02 16.19 -8.83
C ILE A 149 -4.23 14.93 -9.67
N THR A 150 -4.98 15.05 -10.77
CA THR A 150 -5.56 13.92 -11.51
C THR A 150 -5.57 14.12 -13.01
#